data_AF-A0A183JAW4-F1
#
_entry.id   AF-A0A183JAW4-F1
#
_cell.length_a   1.000
_cell.length_b   1.000
_cell.length_c   1.000
_cell.angle_alpha   90.00
_cell.angle_beta   90.00
_cell.angle_gamma   90.00
#
_symmetry.space_group_name_H-M   'P 1'
#
loop_
_entity.id
_entity.type
_entity.pdbx_description
1 polymer ?
#
loop_
_entity_poly.entity_id
_entity_poly.type
_entity_poly.pdbx_seq_one_letter_code
_entity_poly.pdbx_strand_id
1 'polypeptide(L)'
;MLTDYLIYVKTSDRFGAGTDADVFIQLVGDDGISDEWQLRKSQHLNKFERNQIDQFTFYQQHCVGNIRKIIIRHSNTGEVAF
;
A
#
# COMPACT_ATOMS: atom_id res chain seq x y z
N MET A 1 -1.45 9.21 20.31
CA MET A 1 -1.37 7.74 20.46
C MET A 1 -0.64 7.19 19.25
N LEU A 2 0.23 6.21 19.46
CA LEU A 2 0.90 5.52 18.35
C LEU A 2 0.14 4.24 18.02
N THR A 3 0.04 3.92 16.74
CA THR A 3 -0.72 2.80 16.21
C THR A 3 0.11 2.06 15.17
N ASP A 4 0.05 0.73 15.21
CA ASP A 4 0.63 -0.11 14.18
C ASP A 4 -0.42 -0.37 13.09
N TYR A 5 -0.04 -0.17 11.84
CA TYR A 5 -0.89 -0.42 10.68
C TYR A 5 -0.41 -1.67 9.93
N LEU A 6 -1.34 -2.60 9.71
CA LEU A 6 -1.14 -3.79 8.90
C LEU A 6 -1.98 -3.67 7.63
N ILE A 7 -1.32 -3.55 6.49
CA ILE A 7 -1.96 -3.28 5.21
C ILE A 7 -1.76 -4.50 4.30
N TYR A 8 -2.86 -5.04 3.79
CA TYR A 8 -2.87 -6.09 2.79
C TYR A 8 -3.30 -5.50 1.44
N VAL A 9 -2.51 -5.74 0.40
CA VAL A 9 -2.82 -5.36 -0.98
C VAL A 9 -2.98 -6.62 -1.81
N LYS A 10 -4.17 -6.82 -2.38
CA LYS A 10 -4.44 -7.89 -3.35
C LYS A 10 -4.39 -7.31 -4.75
N THR A 11 -3.43 -7.76 -5.56
CA THR A 11 -3.46 -7.50 -7.01
C THR A 11 -4.42 -8.50 -7.67
N SER A 12 -5.23 -8.00 -8.61
CA SER A 12 -6.22 -8.84 -9.30
C SER A 12 -5.58 -9.94 -10.14
N ASP A 13 -6.33 -11.00 -10.42
CA ASP A 13 -5.93 -12.07 -11.35
C ASP A 13 -6.34 -11.75 -12.81
N ARG A 14 -6.23 -10.48 -13.21
CA ARG A 14 -6.44 -10.08 -14.61
C ARG A 14 -5.08 -10.01 -15.31
N PHE A 15 -5.08 -10.35 -16.60
CA PHE A 15 -3.89 -10.19 -17.43
C PHE A 15 -3.42 -8.71 -17.40
N GLY A 16 -2.12 -8.49 -17.16
CA GLY A 16 -1.53 -7.16 -17.05
C GLY A 16 -1.92 -6.36 -15.80
N ALA A 17 -2.44 -7.02 -14.75
CA ALA A 17 -2.76 -6.35 -13.50
C ALA A 17 -1.55 -6.06 -12.60
N GLY A 18 -0.40 -6.68 -12.89
CA GLY A 18 0.83 -6.48 -12.14
C GLY A 18 1.49 -5.14 -12.44
N THR A 19 2.37 -4.69 -11.55
CA THR A 19 3.17 -3.48 -11.79
C THR A 19 4.49 -3.51 -11.02
N ASP A 20 5.56 -3.05 -11.67
CA ASP A 20 6.85 -2.78 -11.02
C ASP A 20 6.97 -1.32 -10.51
N ALA A 21 5.88 -0.56 -10.55
CA ALA A 21 5.88 0.82 -10.10
C ALA A 21 5.95 0.96 -8.59
N ASP A 22 6.48 2.10 -8.15
CA ASP A 22 6.42 2.47 -6.74
C ASP A 22 4.98 2.81 -6.37
N VAL A 23 4.42 2.06 -5.42
CA VAL A 23 3.08 2.28 -4.87
C VAL A 23 3.14 2.93 -3.51
N PHE A 24 2.26 3.89 -3.29
CA PHE A 24 2.17 4.70 -2.08
C PHE A 24 0.76 4.68 -1.53
N ILE A 25 0.65 4.81 -0.21
CA ILE A 25 -0.61 4.86 0.51
C ILE A 25 -0.63 6.05 1.48
N GLN A 26 -1.80 6.66 1.63
CA GLN A 26 -2.10 7.62 2.69
C GLN A 26 -3.45 7.28 3.33
N LEU A 27 -3.51 7.30 4.65
CA LEU A 27 -4.72 7.04 5.42
C LEU A 27 -5.33 8.37 5.84
N VAL A 28 -6.64 8.51 5.65
CA VAL A 28 -7.43 9.67 6.09
C VAL A 28 -8.50 9.16 7.04
N GLY A 29 -8.48 9.65 8.28
CA GLY A 29 -9.45 9.30 9.30
C GLY A 29 -9.94 10.50 10.10
N ASP A 30 -10.74 10.23 11.11
CA ASP A 30 -11.41 11.25 11.94
C ASP A 30 -10.42 12.16 12.67
N ASP A 31 -9.25 11.64 13.04
CA ASP A 31 -8.25 12.37 13.83
C ASP A 31 -7.13 12.96 12.98
N GLY A 32 -7.18 12.80 11.65
CA GLY A 32 -6.23 13.42 10.72
C GLY A 32 -5.85 12.57 9.52
N ILE A 33 -4.69 12.89 8.95
CA ILE A 33 -4.13 12.28 7.75
C ILE A 33 -2.73 11.77 8.09
N SER A 34 -2.41 10.54 7.68
CA SER A 34 -1.06 9.99 7.86
C SER A 34 -0.06 10.66 6.93
N ASP A 35 1.23 10.44 7.17
CA ASP A 35 2.23 10.62 6.12
C ASP A 35 1.91 9.73 4.91
N GLU A 36 2.46 10.07 3.75
CA GLU A 36 2.44 9.18 2.59
C GLU A 36 3.52 8.11 2.79
N TRP A 37 3.10 6.84 2.83
CA TRP A 37 4.01 5.71 2.97
C TRP A 37 4.18 4.99 1.65
N GLN A 38 5.43 4.74 1.26
CA GLN A 38 5.70 3.85 0.14
C GLN A 38 5.66 2.38 0.59
N LEU A 39 4.95 1.57 -0.16
CA LEU A 39 4.77 0.14 0.07
C LEU A 39 5.99 -0.64 -0.43
N ARG A 40 7.15 -0.45 0.21
CA ARG A 40 8.45 -0.97 -0.24
C ARG A 40 8.82 -2.35 0.30
N LYS A 41 8.38 -2.69 1.50
CA LYS A 41 8.80 -3.91 2.22
C LYS A 41 7.60 -4.80 2.48
N SER A 42 7.48 -5.87 1.70
CA SER A 42 6.55 -6.96 1.96
C SER A 42 7.30 -8.27 2.17
N GLN A 43 6.56 -9.34 2.36
CA GLN A 43 7.07 -10.71 2.37
C GLN A 43 7.52 -11.21 0.97
N HIS A 44 7.19 -10.49 -0.11
CA HIS A 44 7.63 -10.80 -1.47
C HIS A 44 8.70 -9.82 -1.95
N LEU A 45 9.67 -10.34 -2.72
CA LEU A 45 10.73 -9.51 -3.31
C LEU A 45 10.19 -8.62 -4.44
N ASN A 46 9.39 -9.20 -5.34
CA ASN A 46 8.59 -8.43 -6.29
C ASN A 46 7.15 -8.31 -5.79
N LYS A 47 6.63 -7.08 -5.75
CA LYS A 47 5.35 -6.76 -5.10
C LYS A 47 4.35 -6.44 -6.18
N PHE A 48 3.08 -6.55 -5.82
CA PHE A 48 1.97 -6.22 -6.70
C PHE A 48 1.89 -7.08 -7.95
N GLU A 49 2.46 -8.30 -7.92
CA GLU A 49 2.34 -9.26 -9.02
C GLU A 49 0.90 -9.74 -9.20
N ARG A 50 0.55 -10.16 -10.42
CA ARG A 50 -0.79 -10.69 -10.73
C ARG A 50 -1.18 -11.78 -9.73
N ASN A 51 -2.40 -11.68 -9.20
CA ASN A 51 -2.96 -12.61 -8.21
C ASN A 51 -2.17 -12.70 -6.88
N GLN A 52 -1.24 -11.79 -6.59
CA GLN A 52 -0.48 -11.76 -5.34
C GLN A 52 -1.21 -11.00 -4.22
N ILE A 53 -0.96 -11.39 -2.97
CA ILE A 53 -1.30 -10.60 -1.77
C ILE A 53 0.00 -10.13 -1.14
N ASP A 54 0.22 -8.83 -1.03
CA ASP A 54 1.35 -8.25 -0.31
C ASP A 54 0.93 -7.70 1.04
N GLN A 55 1.75 -7.93 2.06
CA GLN A 55 1.57 -7.44 3.42
C GLN A 55 2.62 -6.38 3.74
N PHE A 56 2.17 -5.22 4.23
CA PHE A 56 3.04 -4.12 4.65
C PHE A 56 2.70 -3.73 6.10
N THR A 57 3.73 -3.60 6.93
CA THR A 57 3.56 -3.20 8.33
C THR A 57 4.26 -1.87 8.60
N PHE A 58 3.52 -0.92 9.17
CA PHE A 58 4.03 0.37 9.63
C PHE A 58 3.85 0.47 11.13
N TYR A 59 4.96 0.42 11.85
CA TYR A 59 4.97 0.44 13.31
C TYR A 59 5.00 1.87 13.85
N GLN A 60 4.38 2.09 15.00
CA GLN A 60 4.50 3.31 15.79
C GLN A 60 4.16 4.59 15.00
N GLN A 61 3.09 4.55 14.20
CA GLN A 61 2.64 5.69 13.40
C GLN A 61 1.63 6.53 14.17
N HIS A 62 1.44 7.79 13.75
CA HIS A 62 0.38 8.63 14.28
C HIS A 62 -1.00 8.01 14.00
N CYS A 63 -1.79 7.82 15.06
CA CYS A 63 -3.17 7.33 14.93
C CYS A 63 -4.02 8.37 14.17
N VAL A 64 -4.71 7.92 13.12
CA VAL A 64 -5.67 8.75 12.34
C VAL A 64 -7.13 8.58 12.79
N GLY A 65 -7.39 7.88 13.89
CA GLY A 65 -8.75 7.55 14.35
C GLY A 65 -9.43 6.51 13.44
N ASN A 66 -10.75 6.57 13.31
CA ASN A 66 -11.45 5.69 12.37
C ASN A 66 -11.09 6.09 10.94
N ILE A 67 -10.54 5.14 10.18
CA ILE A 67 -10.18 5.36 8.77
C ILE A 67 -11.48 5.57 7.97
N ARG A 68 -11.55 6.68 7.24
CA ARG A 68 -12.68 7.06 6.37
C ARG A 68 -12.36 6.92 4.89
N LYS A 69 -11.09 7.12 4.53
CA LYS A 69 -10.61 7.08 3.15
C LYS A 69 -9.18 6.58 3.11
N ILE A 70 -8.87 5.87 2.03
CA ILE A 70 -7.52 5.45 1.67
C ILE A 70 -7.20 6.09 0.32
N ILE A 71 -6.02 6.70 0.21
CA ILE A 71 -5.50 7.24 -1.04
C ILE A 71 -4.37 6.32 -1.48
N ILE A 72 -4.44 5.86 -2.73
CA ILE A 72 -3.39 5.02 -3.35
C ILE A 72 -2.86 5.79 -4.56
N ARG A 73 -1.54 5.86 -4.68
CA ARG A 73 -0.82 6.49 -5.79
C ARG A 73 0.24 5.53 -6.31
N HIS A 74 0.53 5.57 -7.61
CA HIS A 74 1.72 4.96 -8.19
C HIS A 74 2.59 6.02 -8.88
N SER A 75 3.89 5.76 -9.06
CA SER A 75 4.83 6.68 -9.71
C SER A 75 4.71 6.75 -11.24
N ASN A 76 3.86 5.91 -11.84
CA ASN A 76 3.75 5.73 -13.30
C ASN A 76 5.08 5.37 -13.99
N THR A 77 6.03 4.84 -13.21
CA THR A 77 7.31 4.33 -13.69
C THR A 77 7.31 2.83 -13.49
N GLY A 78 7.51 2.02 -14.53
CA GLY A 78 7.51 0.56 -14.42
C GLY A 78 7.19 -0.07 -15.76
N GLU A 79 7.77 -1.23 -16.03
CA GLU A 79 7.34 -2.05 -17.16
C GLU A 79 6.05 -2.79 -16.78
N VAL A 80 5.31 -3.26 -17.78
CA VAL A 80 4.15 -4.11 -17.54
C VAL A 80 4.67 -5.43 -16.96
N ALA A 81 4.36 -5.71 -15.69
CA ALA A 81 4.61 -7.02 -15.11
C ALA A 81 3.60 -8.02 -15.68
N PHE A 82 4.07 -9.11 -16.27
CA PHE A 82 3.28 -10.12 -16.99
C PHE A 82 2.88 -11.31 -16.11
#